data_AF-A0A510IZP8-F1
#
_entry.id   AF-A0A510IZP8-F1
#
_cell.length_a   1.000
_cell.length_b   1.000
_cell.length_c   1.000
_cell.angle_alpha   90.00
_cell.angle_beta   90.00
_cell.angle_gamma   90.00
#
_symmetry.space_group_name_H-M   'P 1'
#
loop_
_entity.id
_entity.type
_entity.pdbx_description
1 polymer ?
#
loop_
_entity_poly.entity_id
_entity_poly.type
_entity_poly.pdbx_seq_one_letter_code
_entity_poly.pdbx_strand_id
1 'polypeptide(L)'
;MRLNDFTVRGTELAVNGVLRIETESLGGNTSSSDRAKNGIKPKTLTVSLVINMDNPDDLSELIQQAESVDENGKLTVFDIVDETARAMNIRQVQFNESVNARKIPEKTAWRVNFTLSEYLSIPEKVEQRQKTETAQQQSANGEQVAATGVEDQEEAESLTSFEKVLKFADDALAPDEEESAGAVA
;
A
#
# COMPACT_ATOMS: atom_id res chain seq x y z
N MET A 1 13.19 -22.80 -4.00
CA MET A 1 12.88 -21.35 -4.02
C MET A 1 13.98 -20.61 -4.75
N ARG A 2 13.63 -19.60 -5.54
CA ARG A 2 14.56 -18.70 -6.22
C ARG A 2 14.20 -17.23 -5.95
N LEU A 3 15.21 -16.39 -5.76
CA LEU A 3 15.12 -14.94 -5.55
C LEU A 3 15.95 -14.26 -6.67
N ASN A 4 15.30 -13.64 -7.66
CA ASN A 4 15.94 -13.23 -8.92
C ASN A 4 16.67 -14.41 -9.58
N ASP A 5 17.99 -14.31 -9.74
CA ASP A 5 18.86 -15.38 -10.24
C ASP A 5 19.49 -16.22 -9.12
N PHE A 6 19.37 -15.80 -7.86
CA PHE A 6 19.88 -16.53 -6.71
C PHE A 6 18.95 -17.69 -6.34
N THR A 7 19.50 -18.90 -6.30
CA THR A 7 18.78 -20.08 -5.82
C THR A 7 19.09 -20.32 -4.36
N VAL A 8 18.06 -20.41 -3.52
CA VAL A 8 18.23 -20.77 -2.11
C VAL A 8 18.59 -22.26 -2.03
N ARG A 9 19.86 -22.56 -1.78
CA ARG A 9 20.41 -23.93 -1.75
C ARG A 9 20.36 -24.53 -0.35
N GLY A 10 20.03 -25.82 -0.28
CA GLY A 10 19.96 -26.59 0.95
C GLY A 10 18.97 -27.74 0.84
N THR A 11 18.80 -28.47 1.94
CA THR A 11 17.83 -29.55 2.09
C THR A 11 16.76 -29.18 3.10
N GLU A 12 15.70 -29.99 3.21
CA GLU A 12 14.59 -29.75 4.14
C GLU A 12 13.95 -28.35 3.97
N LEU A 13 13.96 -27.80 2.73
CA LEU A 13 13.40 -26.49 2.44
C LEU A 13 11.89 -26.49 2.69
N ALA A 14 11.46 -25.66 3.64
CA ALA A 14 10.07 -25.44 3.99
C ALA A 14 9.75 -23.95 3.94
N VAL A 15 8.61 -23.61 3.35
CA VAL A 15 8.14 -22.22 3.19
C VAL A 15 6.75 -22.11 3.81
N ASN A 16 6.65 -21.35 4.88
CA ASN A 16 5.40 -21.06 5.57
C ASN A 16 4.94 -19.64 5.23
N GLY A 17 3.73 -19.52 4.69
CA GLY A 17 3.14 -18.24 4.35
C GLY A 17 2.15 -17.74 5.37
N VAL A 18 2.27 -16.47 5.77
CA VAL A 18 1.45 -15.86 6.82
C VAL A 18 0.76 -14.60 6.28
N LEU A 19 -0.58 -14.59 6.37
CA LEU A 19 -1.43 -13.42 6.21
C LEU A 19 -2.00 -13.06 7.59
N ARG A 20 -1.74 -11.85 8.07
CA ARG A 20 -2.34 -11.35 9.31
C ARG A 20 -3.67 -10.67 8.99
N ILE A 21 -4.74 -11.15 9.60
CA ILE A 21 -6.08 -10.54 9.51
C ILE A 21 -6.34 -9.84 10.84
N GLU A 22 -6.43 -8.52 10.83
CA GLU A 22 -6.83 -7.74 12.01
C GLU A 22 -8.34 -7.50 11.93
N THR A 23 -9.09 -8.03 12.89
CA THR A 23 -10.50 -7.69 13.08
C THR A 23 -10.58 -6.54 14.05
N GLU A 24 -10.85 -5.33 13.56
CA GLU A 24 -11.29 -4.25 14.43
C GLU A 24 -12.55 -4.73 15.16
N SER A 25 -12.52 -4.72 16.49
CA SER A 25 -13.65 -5.13 17.31
C SER A 25 -14.85 -4.26 16.94
N LEU A 26 -15.91 -4.87 16.39
CA LEU A 26 -17.21 -4.26 16.08
C LEU A 26 -17.99 -3.85 17.35
N GLY A 27 -17.30 -3.51 18.44
CA GLY A 27 -17.86 -2.97 19.67
C GLY A 27 -18.01 -1.46 19.55
N GLY A 28 -19.16 -1.03 19.05
CA GLY A 28 -19.46 0.38 18.81
C GLY A 28 -19.38 1.25 20.07
N ASN A 29 -18.61 2.33 20.01
CA ASN A 29 -19.12 3.69 20.16
C ASN A 29 -18.00 4.71 19.92
N THR A 30 -18.38 5.80 19.29
CA THR A 30 -17.62 7.05 19.08
C THR A 30 -16.59 7.07 17.94
N SER A 31 -16.93 7.91 16.97
CA SER A 31 -16.11 8.55 15.96
C SER A 31 -14.60 8.59 16.25
N SER A 32 -13.83 7.85 15.46
CA SER A 32 -12.47 8.23 15.08
C SER A 32 -12.10 7.52 13.79
N SER A 33 -12.59 8.10 12.69
CA SER A 33 -12.26 7.77 11.30
C SER A 33 -10.79 8.02 10.94
N ASP A 34 -9.83 7.85 11.86
CA ASP A 34 -8.43 8.30 11.70
C ASP A 34 -7.34 7.35 12.23
N ARG A 35 -7.64 6.12 12.68
CA ARG A 35 -6.57 5.16 13.09
C ARG A 35 -6.35 3.94 12.20
N ALA A 36 -7.22 3.67 11.24
CA ALA A 36 -7.04 2.54 10.31
C ALA A 36 -6.31 2.91 9.00
N LYS A 37 -5.95 4.18 8.78
CA LYS A 37 -5.59 4.74 7.46
C LYS A 37 -4.18 4.43 6.91
N ASN A 38 -3.39 3.54 7.54
CA ASN A 38 -2.03 3.19 7.06
C ASN A 38 -1.64 1.69 7.12
N GLY A 39 -2.58 0.78 7.40
CA GLY A 39 -2.25 -0.48 8.07
C GLY A 39 -2.38 -1.79 7.30
N ILE A 40 -2.25 -1.86 5.96
CA ILE A 40 -2.17 -3.18 5.32
C ILE A 40 -0.78 -3.75 5.61
N LYS A 41 -0.71 -4.65 6.60
CA LYS A 41 0.52 -5.38 6.90
C LYS A 41 0.87 -6.26 5.71
N PRO A 42 2.13 -6.24 5.24
CA PRO A 42 2.55 -7.11 4.16
C PRO A 42 2.41 -8.57 4.60
N LYS A 43 2.11 -9.46 3.64
CA LYS A 43 2.23 -10.89 3.87
C LYS A 43 3.70 -11.22 4.16
N THR A 44 3.94 -12.26 4.93
CA THR A 44 5.30 -12.72 5.24
C THR A 44 5.46 -14.18 4.90
N LEU A 45 6.64 -14.55 4.42
CA LEU A 45 7.07 -15.93 4.25
C LEU A 45 8.16 -16.21 5.27
N THR A 46 7.99 -17.26 6.07
CA THR A 46 9.07 -17.80 6.90
C THR A 46 9.66 -19.01 6.17
N VAL A 47 10.96 -18.95 5.91
CA VAL A 47 11.69 -20.01 5.21
C VAL A 47 12.60 -20.72 6.20
N SER A 48 12.58 -22.05 6.17
CA SER A 48 13.47 -22.92 6.93
C SER A 48 14.17 -23.90 6.00
N LEU A 49 15.44 -24.15 6.24
CA LEU A 49 16.24 -25.11 5.48
C LEU A 49 17.45 -25.60 6.28
N VAL A 50 18.13 -26.61 5.76
CA VAL A 50 19.40 -27.11 6.25
C VAL A 50 20.47 -26.90 5.19
N ILE A 51 21.57 -26.24 5.56
CA ILE A 51 22.75 -26.04 4.71
C ILE A 51 23.89 -26.90 5.27
N ASN A 52 24.50 -27.73 4.43
CA ASN A 52 25.65 -28.56 4.82
C ASN A 52 26.91 -27.68 4.97
N MET A 53 27.68 -27.90 6.04
CA MET A 53 28.97 -27.22 6.24
C MET A 53 30.05 -27.61 5.22
N ASP A 54 29.85 -28.71 4.48
CA ASP A 54 30.69 -29.07 3.34
C ASP A 54 30.58 -28.02 2.21
N ASN A 55 29.48 -27.26 2.15
CA ASN A 55 29.24 -26.16 1.21
C ASN A 55 29.03 -24.84 1.99
N PRO A 56 30.06 -24.28 2.63
CA PRO A 56 29.92 -23.06 3.44
C PRO A 56 29.58 -21.82 2.60
N ASP A 57 29.90 -21.86 1.30
CA ASP A 57 29.61 -20.79 0.35
C ASP A 57 28.09 -20.59 0.19
N ASP A 58 27.28 -21.66 0.30
CA ASP A 58 25.82 -21.56 0.21
C ASP A 58 25.24 -20.66 1.32
N LEU A 59 25.76 -20.78 2.54
CA LEU A 59 25.37 -19.91 3.65
C LEU A 59 25.89 -18.48 3.45
N SER A 60 27.13 -18.34 2.96
CA SER A 60 27.75 -17.02 2.75
C SER A 60 27.02 -16.23 1.67
N GLU A 61 26.67 -16.87 0.55
CA GLU A 61 25.84 -16.28 -0.51
C GLU A 61 24.48 -15.85 0.02
N LEU A 62 23.80 -16.69 0.82
CA LEU A 62 22.51 -16.34 1.41
C LEU A 62 22.58 -15.09 2.28
N ILE A 63 23.62 -14.98 3.12
CA ILE A 63 23.84 -13.79 3.96
C ILE A 63 24.13 -12.57 3.10
N GLN A 64 24.96 -12.69 2.07
CA GLN A 64 25.23 -11.59 1.14
C GLN A 64 23.95 -11.08 0.46
N GLN A 65 23.05 -11.98 0.04
CA GLN A 65 21.76 -11.57 -0.52
C GLN A 65 20.87 -10.89 0.52
N ALA A 66 20.87 -11.38 1.76
CA ALA A 66 20.09 -10.79 2.85
C ALA A 66 20.54 -9.37 3.23
N GLU A 67 21.84 -9.09 3.11
CA GLU A 67 22.44 -7.78 3.38
C GLU A 67 22.46 -6.86 2.15
N SER A 68 22.08 -7.35 0.98
CA SER A 68 22.17 -6.59 -0.26
C SER A 68 21.25 -5.38 -0.25
N VAL A 69 21.75 -4.28 -0.81
CA VAL A 69 21.04 -3.02 -0.99
C VAL A 69 21.10 -2.54 -2.43
N ASP A 70 20.10 -1.78 -2.84
CA ASP A 70 20.06 -1.09 -4.14
C ASP A 70 20.98 0.14 -4.18
N GLU A 71 21.02 0.82 -5.32
CA GLU A 71 21.80 2.04 -5.54
C GLU A 71 21.44 3.18 -4.57
N ASN A 72 20.26 3.12 -3.95
CA ASN A 72 19.76 4.11 -2.99
C ASN A 72 19.99 3.69 -1.54
N GLY A 73 20.70 2.58 -1.29
CA GLY A 73 20.97 2.04 0.03
C GLY A 73 19.75 1.40 0.71
N LYS A 74 18.69 1.08 -0.05
CA LYS A 74 17.52 0.35 0.45
C LYS A 74 17.72 -1.15 0.26
N LEU A 75 17.14 -1.97 1.13
CA LEU A 75 17.18 -3.43 0.97
C LEU A 75 16.69 -3.84 -0.42
N THR A 76 17.44 -4.74 -1.06
CA THR A 76 17.13 -5.25 -2.39
C THR A 76 15.76 -5.92 -2.40
N VAL A 77 14.96 -5.61 -3.42
CA VAL A 77 13.71 -6.31 -3.74
C VAL A 77 14.04 -7.48 -4.66
N PHE A 78 13.54 -8.66 -4.32
CA PHE A 78 13.72 -9.88 -5.10
C PHE A 78 12.39 -10.30 -5.72
N ASP A 79 12.40 -10.61 -7.01
CA ASP A 79 11.37 -11.41 -7.64
C ASP A 79 11.47 -12.84 -7.10
N ILE A 80 10.38 -13.34 -6.51
CA ILE A 80 10.35 -14.67 -5.90
C ILE A 80 9.69 -15.69 -6.83
N VAL A 81 10.34 -16.85 -6.96
CA VAL A 81 9.74 -18.05 -7.56
C VAL A 81 9.68 -19.15 -6.50
N ASP A 82 8.46 -19.36 -6.00
CA ASP A 82 8.10 -20.38 -5.03
C ASP A 82 6.60 -20.70 -5.12
N GLU A 83 6.21 -21.94 -4.84
CA GLU A 83 4.81 -22.37 -4.96
C GLU A 83 3.92 -21.73 -3.89
N THR A 84 4.39 -21.62 -2.65
CA THR A 84 3.66 -20.97 -1.55
C THR A 84 3.53 -19.47 -1.81
N ALA A 85 4.60 -18.81 -2.25
CA ALA A 85 4.56 -17.40 -2.64
C ALA A 85 3.53 -17.15 -3.75
N ARG A 86 3.57 -17.96 -4.83
CA ARG A 86 2.62 -17.89 -5.94
C ARG A 86 1.18 -18.11 -5.47
N ALA A 87 0.92 -19.10 -4.62
CA ALA A 87 -0.41 -19.39 -4.09
C ALA A 87 -0.96 -18.22 -3.25
N MET A 88 -0.08 -17.46 -2.59
CA MET A 88 -0.45 -16.25 -1.82
C MET A 88 -0.47 -14.96 -2.64
N ASN A 89 -0.19 -15.04 -3.95
CA ASN A 89 -0.01 -13.92 -4.87
C ASN A 89 1.14 -12.96 -4.47
N ILE A 90 2.21 -13.50 -3.89
CA ILE A 90 3.43 -12.76 -3.56
C ILE A 90 4.39 -12.90 -4.74
N ARG A 91 4.76 -11.78 -5.36
CA ARG A 91 5.68 -11.73 -6.52
C ARG A 91 7.04 -11.16 -6.17
N GLN A 92 7.06 -10.21 -5.25
CA GLN A 92 8.27 -9.52 -4.83
C GLN A 92 8.39 -9.56 -3.31
N VAL A 93 9.61 -9.74 -2.85
CA VAL A 93 9.93 -9.85 -1.43
C VAL A 93 11.20 -9.10 -1.07
N GLN A 94 11.32 -8.74 0.20
CA GLN A 94 12.56 -8.30 0.80
C GLN A 94 12.88 -9.17 2.01
N PHE A 95 14.16 -9.33 2.34
CA PHE A 95 14.54 -9.88 3.63
C PHE A 95 14.03 -8.98 4.75
N ASN A 96 13.53 -9.61 5.81
CA ASN A 96 12.90 -8.90 6.93
C ASN A 96 13.23 -9.60 8.26
N GLU A 97 13.18 -8.83 9.35
CA GLU A 97 13.40 -9.25 10.74
C GLU A 97 14.79 -9.84 11.02
N SER A 98 15.12 -11.03 10.53
CA SER A 98 16.40 -11.70 10.80
C SER A 98 16.68 -12.88 9.88
N VAL A 99 17.96 -13.22 9.74
CA VAL A 99 18.45 -14.51 9.25
C VAL A 99 19.16 -15.21 10.42
N ASN A 100 18.69 -16.40 10.80
CA ASN A 100 19.26 -17.19 11.88
C ASN A 100 19.91 -18.45 11.31
N ALA A 101 21.20 -18.63 11.55
CA ALA A 101 21.91 -19.87 11.24
C ALA A 101 22.41 -20.51 12.54
N ARG A 102 21.95 -21.72 12.84
CA ARG A 102 22.35 -22.47 14.05
C ARG A 102 22.95 -23.81 13.66
N LYS A 103 24.10 -24.16 14.24
CA LYS A 103 24.69 -25.50 14.08
C LYS A 103 23.73 -26.55 14.63
N ILE A 104 23.61 -27.67 13.91
CA ILE A 104 22.89 -28.85 14.38
C ILE A 104 23.90 -29.72 15.17
N PRO A 105 23.67 -30.04 16.45
CA PRO A 105 24.68 -30.75 17.27
C PRO A 105 25.14 -32.10 16.69
N GLU A 106 24.22 -32.83 16.06
CA GLU A 106 24.45 -34.19 15.55
C GLU A 106 24.75 -34.25 14.05
N LYS A 107 24.84 -33.09 13.37
CA LYS A 107 25.09 -33.02 11.92
C LYS A 107 26.11 -31.92 11.60
N THR A 108 26.91 -32.15 10.57
CA THR A 108 27.83 -31.14 10.00
C THR A 108 27.04 -30.15 9.12
N ALA A 109 26.06 -29.47 9.72
CA ALA A 109 25.13 -28.62 9.01
C ALA A 109 24.59 -27.49 9.90
N TRP A 110 24.13 -26.42 9.25
CA TRP A 110 23.35 -25.37 9.88
C TRP A 110 21.87 -25.57 9.57
N ARG A 111 21.02 -25.39 10.58
CA ARG A 111 19.61 -25.07 10.35
C ARG A 111 19.50 -23.57 10.20
N VAL A 112 18.98 -23.14 9.06
CA VAL A 112 18.83 -21.74 8.70
C VAL A 112 17.34 -21.39 8.67
N ASN A 113 16.99 -20.26 9.25
CA ASN A 113 15.64 -19.71 9.20
C ASN A 113 15.71 -18.23 8.87
N PHE A 114 14.83 -17.74 8.00
CA PHE A 114 14.73 -16.32 7.70
C PHE A 114 13.30 -15.93 7.33
N THR A 115 13.01 -14.64 7.45
CA THR A 115 11.72 -14.07 7.08
C THR A 115 11.87 -13.20 5.83
N LEU A 116 10.93 -13.36 4.91
CA LEU A 116 10.73 -12.49 3.76
C LEU A 116 9.41 -11.74 3.94
N SER A 117 9.39 -10.43 3.70
CA SER A 117 8.15 -9.64 3.63
C SER A 117 7.79 -9.37 2.17
N GLU A 118 6.49 -9.42 1.87
CA GLU A 118 5.96 -8.98 0.59
C GLU A 118 6.29 -7.51 0.35
N TYR A 119 6.88 -7.22 -0.81
CA TYR A 119 7.13 -5.87 -1.26
C TYR A 119 5.95 -5.39 -2.11
N LEU A 120 5.20 -4.41 -1.60
CA LEU A 120 4.11 -3.73 -2.31
C LEU A 120 4.62 -2.38 -2.84
N SER A 121 4.59 -2.20 -4.16
CA SER A 121 4.97 -0.93 -4.80
C SER A 121 3.98 0.19 -4.47
N ILE A 122 4.38 1.46 -4.65
CA ILE A 122 3.51 2.62 -4.35
C ILE A 122 2.23 2.59 -5.20
N PRO A 123 2.25 2.32 -6.52
CA PRO A 123 1.03 2.22 -7.31
C PRO A 123 0.11 1.09 -6.83
N GLU A 124 0.63 -0.09 -6.51
CA GLU A 124 -0.17 -1.20 -5.98
C GLU A 124 -0.79 -0.87 -4.62
N LYS A 125 -0.07 -0.14 -3.75
CA LYS A 125 -0.62 0.40 -2.50
C LYS A 125 -1.75 1.39 -2.76
N VAL A 126 -1.67 2.20 -3.82
CA VAL A 126 -2.71 3.18 -4.19
C VAL A 126 -3.94 2.50 -4.79
N GLU A 127 -3.77 1.53 -5.70
CA GLU A 127 -4.90 0.78 -6.26
C GLU A 127 -5.63 -0.04 -5.19
N GLN A 128 -4.90 -0.65 -4.24
CA GLN A 128 -5.50 -1.33 -3.08
C GLN A 128 -6.31 -0.38 -2.18
N ARG A 129 -5.89 0.90 -2.07
CA ARG A 129 -6.70 1.94 -1.40
C ARG A 129 -7.98 2.22 -2.17
N GLN A 130 -7.89 2.48 -3.48
CA GLN A 130 -9.07 2.80 -4.30
C GLN A 130 -10.10 1.66 -4.31
N LYS A 131 -9.66 0.40 -4.39
CA LYS A 131 -10.55 -0.77 -4.30
C LYS A 131 -11.30 -0.86 -2.96
N THR A 132 -10.68 -0.37 -1.89
CA THR A 132 -11.30 -0.28 -0.55
C THR A 132 -12.29 0.88 -0.46
N GLU A 133 -12.01 2.01 -1.13
CA GLU A 133 -12.87 3.20 -1.12
C GLU A 133 -14.15 3.06 -1.99
N THR A 134 -14.14 2.24 -3.04
CA THR A 134 -15.33 2.01 -3.89
C THR A 134 -16.47 1.22 -3.23
N ALA A 135 -16.36 0.85 -1.95
CA ALA A 135 -17.47 0.30 -1.16
C ALA A 135 -18.31 1.42 -0.48
N GLN A 136 -18.51 2.55 -1.15
CA GLN A 136 -19.43 3.58 -0.68
C GLN A 136 -20.87 3.06 -0.77
N GLN A 137 -21.45 2.95 0.41
CA GLN A 137 -22.86 2.65 0.67
C GLN A 137 -23.74 3.58 -0.16
N GLN A 138 -24.45 3.01 -1.13
CA GLN A 138 -25.61 3.65 -1.72
C GLN A 138 -26.74 3.63 -0.68
N SER A 139 -26.77 4.64 0.21
CA SER A 139 -27.96 4.87 1.03
C SER A 139 -29.02 5.52 0.15
N ALA A 140 -30.18 4.88 0.10
CA ALA A 140 -31.30 5.21 -0.75
C ALA A 140 -31.84 6.62 -0.47
N ASN A 141 -32.15 7.33 -1.55
CA ASN A 141 -32.87 8.61 -1.53
C ASN A 141 -34.31 8.35 -1.05
N GLY A 142 -34.53 8.51 0.26
CA GLY A 142 -35.85 8.47 0.87
C GLY A 142 -36.50 9.84 0.81
N GLU A 143 -37.38 10.02 -0.15
CA GLU A 143 -38.24 11.20 -0.30
C GLU A 143 -39.20 11.30 0.90
N GLN A 144 -39.09 12.37 1.69
CA GLN A 144 -40.17 12.82 2.57
C GLN A 144 -40.43 14.31 2.33
N VAL A 145 -41.63 14.56 1.82
CA VAL A 145 -42.20 15.87 1.56
C VAL A 145 -42.87 16.39 2.84
N ALA A 146 -42.80 17.72 2.99
CA ALA A 146 -43.62 18.62 3.82
C ALA A 146 -43.04 19.03 5.19
N ALA A 147 -42.59 20.29 5.28
CA ALA A 147 -43.39 21.35 5.92
C ALA A 147 -42.82 22.74 5.61
N THR A 148 -43.74 23.66 5.34
CA THR A 148 -43.63 25.10 5.08
C THR A 148 -43.08 25.89 6.29
N GLY A 149 -42.23 26.90 6.07
CA GLY A 149 -41.97 27.93 7.09
C GLY A 149 -40.70 28.77 6.95
N VAL A 150 -40.77 29.82 6.11
CA VAL A 150 -40.32 31.22 6.30
C VAL A 150 -39.04 31.55 7.11
N GLU A 151 -38.18 32.33 6.42
CA GLU A 151 -37.25 33.40 6.85
C GLU A 151 -35.82 33.14 7.36
N ASP A 152 -34.96 33.91 6.71
CA ASP A 152 -33.73 34.58 7.13
C ASP A 152 -32.33 33.99 6.88
N GLN A 153 -31.49 34.99 6.61
CA GLN A 153 -30.24 35.08 5.87
C GLN A 153 -29.02 34.39 6.49
N GLU A 154 -28.00 34.34 5.63
CA GLU A 154 -26.56 34.23 5.91
C GLU A 154 -26.03 32.82 6.26
N GLU A 155 -25.38 32.19 5.27
CA GLU A 155 -23.93 31.97 5.39
C GLU A 155 -23.30 31.63 4.04
N ALA A 156 -22.10 32.17 3.87
CA ALA A 156 -21.29 32.10 2.68
C ALA A 156 -20.80 30.68 2.43
N GLU A 157 -21.36 30.02 1.40
CA GLU A 157 -20.74 28.81 0.86
C GLU A 157 -19.73 29.17 -0.22
N SER A 158 -18.50 28.78 0.07
CA SER A 158 -17.30 28.90 -0.74
C SER A 158 -17.54 28.37 -2.17
N LEU A 159 -17.64 29.29 -3.12
CA LEU A 159 -17.58 28.99 -4.55
C LEU A 159 -16.32 28.18 -4.82
N THR A 160 -16.55 26.91 -5.16
CA THR A 160 -15.52 25.94 -5.48
C THR A 160 -14.68 26.49 -6.63
N SER A 161 -13.37 26.24 -6.55
CA SER A 161 -12.33 26.87 -7.38
C SER A 161 -12.53 26.79 -8.90
N PHE A 162 -13.49 26.01 -9.38
CA PHE A 162 -13.85 25.90 -10.79
C PHE A 162 -14.85 26.98 -11.26
N GLU A 163 -15.75 27.48 -10.39
CA GLU A 163 -16.68 28.58 -10.76
C GLU A 163 -15.96 29.91 -10.94
N LYS A 164 -14.86 30.14 -10.20
CA LYS A 164 -14.01 31.32 -10.39
C LYS A 164 -13.29 31.32 -11.74
N VAL A 165 -12.94 30.14 -12.27
CA VAL A 165 -12.27 30.01 -13.57
C VAL A 165 -13.26 30.24 -14.72
N LEU A 166 -14.50 29.78 -14.56
CA LEU A 166 -15.57 30.03 -15.53
C LEU A 166 -15.97 31.51 -15.59
N LYS A 167 -16.06 32.20 -14.44
CA LYS A 167 -16.33 33.65 -14.44
C LYS A 167 -15.22 34.49 -15.06
N PHE A 168 -13.95 34.13 -14.83
CA PHE A 168 -12.83 34.88 -15.42
C PHE A 168 -12.78 34.75 -16.95
N ALA A 169 -13.18 33.60 -17.49
CA ALA A 169 -13.26 33.41 -18.93
C ALA A 169 -14.42 34.19 -19.57
N ASP A 170 -15.54 34.36 -18.85
CA ASP A 170 -16.70 35.12 -19.32
C ASP A 170 -16.45 36.64 -19.30
N ASP A 171 -15.83 37.16 -18.23
CA ASP A 171 -15.45 38.58 -18.13
C ASP A 171 -14.39 39.00 -19.17
N ALA A 172 -13.53 38.08 -19.61
CA ALA A 172 -12.49 38.36 -20.61
C ALA A 172 -13.01 38.43 -22.07
N LEU A 173 -14.29 38.10 -22.30
CA LEU A 173 -14.92 38.05 -23.62
C LEU A 173 -15.94 39.17 -23.87
N ALA A 174 -16.16 40.08 -22.91
CA ALA A 174 -16.99 41.27 -23.10
C ALA A 174 -16.17 42.43 -23.70
N PRO A 175 -16.44 42.87 -24.95
CA PRO A 175 -15.79 44.05 -25.50
C PRO A 175 -16.41 45.33 -24.92
N ASP A 176 -15.56 46.18 -24.34
CA ASP A 176 -15.87 47.56 -23.95
C ASP A 176 -16.15 48.42 -25.21
N GLU A 177 -17.32 49.04 -25.30
CA GLU A 177 -17.46 50.33 -25.98
C GLU A 177 -18.22 51.31 -25.09
N GLU A 178 -17.50 52.37 -24.74
CA GLU A 178 -17.91 53.49 -23.91
C GLU A 178 -18.98 54.38 -24.56
N GLU A 179 -19.86 54.84 -23.68
CA GLU A 179 -20.83 55.91 -23.82
C GLU A 179 -20.16 57.29 -24.04
N SER A 180 -20.77 58.15 -24.85
CA SER A 180 -20.59 59.60 -24.73
C SER A 180 -21.90 60.32 -25.04
N ALA A 181 -22.54 60.78 -23.97
CA ALA A 181 -23.69 61.68 -23.98
C ALA A 181 -23.28 63.14 -24.25
N GLY A 182 -24.19 63.93 -24.84
CA GLY A 182 -24.01 65.38 -25.00
C GLY A 182 -25.32 66.10 -25.38
N ALA A 183 -25.75 66.98 -24.48
CA ALA A 183 -27.06 67.64 -24.33
C ALA A 183 -27.43 68.77 -25.33
N VAL A 184 -28.75 68.94 -25.51
CA VAL A 184 -29.58 70.18 -25.50
C VAL A 184 -29.14 71.38 -26.38
N ALA A 185 -29.92 71.67 -27.43
CA ALA A 185 -30.82 72.83 -27.59
C ALA A 185 -31.51 72.79 -28.96
#